data_AF-A0A1E5QAR3-F1
#
_entry.id   AF-A0A1E5QAR3-F1
#
_cell.length_a   1.000
_cell.length_b   1.000
_cell.length_c   1.000
_cell.angle_alpha   90.00
_cell.angle_beta   90.00
_cell.angle_gamma   90.00
#
_symmetry.space_group_name_H-M   'P 1'
#
loop_
_entity.id
_entity.type
_entity.pdbx_description
1 polymer ?
#
loop_
_entity_poly.entity_id
_entity_poly.type
_entity_poly.pdbx_seq_one_letter_code
_entity_poly.pdbx_strand_id
1 'polypeptide(L)'
;MDSQAISDVLIKMIRRTVPELTDHPISRDDAMADLGVDSIERSEIIIATLETIGLEVPMVQLHGPKNIGELADRIHAKQTP
;
A
#
# COMPACT_ATOMS: atom_id res chain seq x y z
N MET A 1 -5.93 13.03 -0.17
CA MET A 1 -6.87 11.97 0.27
C MET A 1 -6.66 11.77 1.75
N ASP A 2 -7.57 11.11 2.48
CA ASP A 2 -7.25 10.66 3.85
C ASP A 2 -6.55 9.29 3.82
N SER A 3 -6.02 8.85 4.96
CA SER A 3 -5.32 7.57 5.09
C SER A 3 -6.23 6.35 4.84
N GLN A 4 -7.52 6.46 5.16
CA GLN A 4 -8.47 5.38 4.91
C GLN A 4 -8.62 5.14 3.41
N ALA A 5 -8.82 6.19 2.62
CA ALA A 5 -8.92 6.10 1.18
C ALA A 5 -7.61 5.60 0.54
N ILE A 6 -6.44 5.95 1.08
CA ILE A 6 -5.15 5.42 0.62
C ILE A 6 -5.05 3.91 0.91
N SER A 7 -5.52 3.46 2.08
CA SER A 7 -5.56 2.03 2.41
C SER A 7 -6.44 1.26 1.43
N ASP A 8 -7.59 1.81 1.06
CA ASP A 8 -8.49 1.18 0.08
C ASP A 8 -7.84 1.05 -1.31
N VAL A 9 -7.05 2.06 -1.72
CA VAL A 9 -6.26 1.99 -2.96
C VAL A 9 -5.16 0.94 -2.84
N LEU A 10 -4.44 0.87 -1.71
CA LEU A 10 -3.43 -0.16 -1.47
C LEU A 10 -4.03 -1.57 -1.57
N ILE A 11 -5.17 -1.81 -0.92
CA ILE A 11 -5.88 -3.11 -0.98
C ILE A 11 -6.30 -3.44 -2.42
N LYS A 12 -6.78 -2.44 -3.17
CA LYS A 12 -7.10 -2.61 -4.59
C LYS A 12 -5.86 -2.98 -5.41
N MET A 13 -4.70 -2.35 -5.14
CA MET A 13 -3.45 -2.67 -5.83
C MET A 13 -2.92 -4.06 -5.44
N ILE A 14 -3.00 -4.45 -4.17
CA ILE A 14 -2.66 -5.81 -3.70
C ILE A 14 -3.44 -6.85 -4.52
N ARG A 15 -4.76 -6.72 -4.62
CA ARG A 15 -5.60 -7.66 -5.38
C ARG A 15 -5.29 -7.70 -6.87
N ARG A 16 -4.83 -6.58 -7.43
CA ARG A 16 -4.46 -6.49 -8.84
C ARG A 16 -3.09 -7.12 -9.12
N THR A 17 -2.15 -6.97 -8.19
CA THR A 17 -0.79 -7.51 -8.32
C THR A 17 -0.73 -8.99 -7.94
N VAL A 18 -1.50 -9.40 -6.93
CA VAL A 18 -1.54 -10.77 -6.40
C VAL A 18 -2.95 -11.34 -6.58
N PRO A 19 -3.26 -11.97 -7.72
CA PRO A 19 -4.61 -12.44 -8.05
C PRO A 19 -5.19 -13.43 -7.03
N GLU A 20 -4.34 -14.19 -6.35
CA GLU A 20 -4.73 -15.13 -5.28
C GLU A 20 -5.44 -14.44 -4.11
N LEU A 21 -5.19 -13.14 -3.90
CA LEU A 21 -5.79 -12.35 -2.83
C LEU A 21 -7.09 -11.63 -3.23
N THR A 22 -7.60 -11.84 -4.45
CA THR A 22 -8.78 -11.13 -4.98
C THR A 22 -9.98 -11.19 -4.04
N ASP A 23 -10.32 -12.39 -3.56
CA ASP A 23 -11.45 -12.62 -2.65
C ASP A 23 -11.01 -12.78 -1.18
N HIS A 24 -9.71 -12.59 -0.90
CA HIS A 24 -9.19 -12.69 0.46
C HIS A 24 -9.65 -11.47 1.28
N PRO A 25 -10.09 -11.67 2.54
CA PRO A 25 -10.34 -10.57 3.46
C PRO A 25 -9.01 -9.87 3.76
N ILE A 26 -8.92 -8.58 3.45
CA ILE A 26 -7.75 -7.76 3.74
C ILE A 26 -8.24 -6.54 4.53
N SER A 27 -7.54 -6.26 5.62
CA SER A 27 -7.75 -5.16 6.53
C SER A 27 -6.52 -4.26 6.59
N ARG A 28 -6.65 -3.11 7.25
CA ARG A 28 -5.53 -2.18 7.44
C ARG A 28 -4.45 -2.73 8.37
N ASP A 29 -4.82 -3.63 9.27
CA ASP A 29 -3.92 -4.19 10.27
C ASP A 29 -3.03 -5.31 9.69
N ASP A 30 -3.34 -5.80 8.49
CA ASP A 30 -2.59 -6.88 7.86
C ASP A 30 -1.23 -6.40 7.34
N ALA A 31 -0.20 -7.19 7.64
CA ALA A 31 1.10 -7.07 7.01
C ALA A 31 1.05 -7.71 5.62
N MET A 32 1.57 -7.00 4.60
CA MET A 32 1.66 -7.55 3.24
C MET A 32 2.42 -8.88 3.20
N ALA A 33 3.48 -9.02 4.01
CA ALA A 33 4.24 -10.26 4.11
C ALA A 33 3.40 -11.44 4.64
N ASP A 34 2.48 -11.20 5.58
CA ASP A 34 1.60 -12.23 6.13
C ASP A 34 0.52 -12.65 5.12
N LEU A 35 0.21 -11.77 4.15
CA LEU A 35 -0.64 -12.08 2.99
C LEU A 35 0.12 -12.81 1.86
N GLY A 36 1.40 -13.13 2.07
CA GLY A 36 2.24 -13.79 1.07
C GLY A 36 2.81 -12.87 0.00
N VAL A 37 2.66 -11.55 0.14
CA VAL A 37 3.20 -10.56 -0.79
C VAL A 37 4.72 -10.46 -0.62
N ASP A 38 5.46 -10.69 -1.70
CA ASP A 38 6.91 -10.62 -1.67
C ASP A 38 7.46 -9.19 -1.82
N SER A 39 8.79 -9.05 -1.81
CA SER A 39 9.44 -7.73 -1.91
C SER A 39 9.27 -7.04 -3.27
N ILE A 40 9.15 -7.80 -4.35
CA ILE A 40 8.98 -7.28 -5.71
C ILE A 40 7.54 -6.80 -5.85
N GLU A 41 6.58 -7.66 -5.53
CA GLU A 41 5.15 -7.34 -5.55
C GLU A 41 4.84 -6.13 -4.65
N ARG A 42 5.40 -6.09 -3.44
CA ARG A 42 5.26 -4.94 -2.54
C ARG A 42 5.72 -3.64 -3.18
N SER A 43 6.84 -3.67 -3.90
CA SER A 43 7.37 -2.49 -4.58
C SER A 43 6.45 -2.04 -5.70
N GLU A 44 5.94 -2.97 -6.50
CA GLU A 44 4.97 -2.69 -7.56
C GLU A 44 3.65 -2.13 -7.03
N ILE A 45 3.12 -2.69 -5.94
CA ILE A 45 1.90 -2.22 -5.27
C ILE A 45 2.06 -0.77 -4.80
N ILE A 46 3.20 -0.44 -4.18
CA ILE A 46 3.45 0.92 -3.70
C ILE A 46 3.58 1.87 -4.89
N ILE A 47 4.33 1.51 -5.93
CA ILE A 47 4.49 2.34 -7.13
C ILE A 47 3.12 2.59 -7.79
N ALA A 48 2.34 1.53 -8.03
CA ALA A 48 1.01 1.66 -8.64
C ALA A 48 0.04 2.49 -7.78
N THR A 49 0.17 2.42 -6.45
CA THR A 49 -0.60 3.25 -5.52
C THR A 49 -0.22 4.72 -5.66
N LEU A 50 1.08 5.03 -5.65
CA LEU A 50 1.62 6.39 -5.81
C LEU A 50 1.20 7.01 -7.16
N GLU A 51 1.28 6.24 -8.25
CA GLU A 51 0.79 6.64 -9.57
C GLU A 51 -0.71 6.90 -9.56
N THR A 52 -1.50 6.01 -8.94
CA THR A 52 -2.97 6.13 -8.85
C THR A 52 -3.40 7.40 -8.13
N ILE A 53 -2.64 7.84 -7.12
CA ILE A 53 -2.96 9.03 -6.32
C ILE A 53 -2.17 10.28 -6.77
N GLY A 54 -1.34 10.17 -7.80
CA GLY A 54 -0.54 11.29 -8.34
C GLY A 54 0.52 11.83 -7.38
N LEU A 55 1.13 10.98 -6.55
CA LEU A 55 2.15 11.37 -5.58
C LEU A 55 3.55 10.90 -6.00
N GLU A 56 4.47 11.84 -6.17
CA GLU A 56 5.88 11.52 -6.45
C GLU A 56 6.72 11.57 -5.17
N VAL A 57 7.04 10.39 -4.63
CA VAL A 57 7.90 10.26 -3.43
C VAL A 57 8.94 9.15 -3.60
N PRO A 58 10.19 9.35 -3.14
CA PRO A 58 11.19 8.29 -3.13
C PRO A 58 10.78 7.12 -2.24
N MET A 59 10.86 5.90 -2.77
CA MET A 59 10.49 4.64 -2.07
C MET A 59 11.17 4.48 -0.71
N VAL A 60 12.42 4.95 -0.56
CA VAL A 60 13.17 4.91 0.70
C VAL A 60 12.44 5.65 1.84
N GLN A 61 11.62 6.65 1.53
CA GLN A 61 10.83 7.38 2.53
C GLN A 61 9.61 6.60 3.03
N LEU A 62 9.23 5.54 2.31
CA LEU A 62 8.10 4.65 2.60
C LEU A 62 8.53 3.34 3.30
N HIS A 63 9.79 3.24 3.72
CA HIS A 63 10.26 2.14 4.56
C HIS A 63 9.78 2.30 6.02
N GLY A 64 9.60 1.18 6.73
CA GLY A 64 9.25 1.14 8.15
C GLY A 64 7.85 0.63 8.51
N PRO A 65 6.77 0.97 7.75
CA PRO A 65 5.42 0.48 8.04
C PRO A 65 5.35 -1.04 8.12
N LYS A 66 4.64 -1.53 9.14
CA LYS A 66 4.45 -2.96 9.42
C LYS A 66 3.20 -3.53 8.78
N ASN A 67 2.20 -2.69 8.55
CA ASN A 67 0.93 -3.08 7.94
C ASN A 67 0.46 -2.04 6.92
N ILE A 68 -0.64 -2.36 6.23
CA ILE A 68 -1.23 -1.52 5.19
C ILE A 68 -1.64 -0.16 5.74
N GLY A 69 -2.20 -0.11 6.96
CA GLY A 69 -2.65 1.11 7.63
C GLY A 69 -1.51 2.08 7.91
N GLU A 70 -0.42 1.60 8.50
CA GLU A 70 0.78 2.41 8.77
C GLU A 70 1.41 2.92 7.46
N LEU A 71 1.36 2.13 6.39
CA LEU A 71 1.86 2.54 5.08
C LEU A 71 0.99 3.65 4.50
N ALA A 72 -0.33 3.52 4.61
CA ALA A 72 -1.26 4.56 4.19
C ALA A 72 -1.07 5.86 4.99
N ASP A 73 -0.90 5.76 6.32
CA ASP A 73 -0.61 6.92 7.17
C ASP A 73 0.69 7.61 6.76
N ARG A 74 1.71 6.81 6.43
CA ARG A 74 3.00 7.33 5.97
C ARG A 74 2.88 8.02 4.61
N ILE A 75 2.14 7.45 3.67
CA ILE A 75 1.87 8.08 2.36
C ILE A 75 1.06 9.37 2.55
N HIS A 76 0.04 9.34 3.39
CA HIS A 76 -0.78 10.51 3.74
C HIS A 76 0.08 11.67 4.29
N ALA A 77 1.00 11.35 5.19
CA ALA A 77 1.95 12.31 5.75
C ALA A 77 2.90 12.91 4.71
N LYS A 78 3.05 12.30 3.53
CA LYS A 78 3.83 12.87 2.41
C LYS A 78 2.99 13.70 1.44
N GLN A 79 1.67 13.51 1.43
CA GLN A 79 0.75 14.39 0.68
C GLN A 79 0.60 15.76 1.36
N THR A 80 0.81 15.80 2.67
CA THR A 80 0.72 17.04 3.46
C THR A 80 2.14 17.62 3.62
N PRO A 81 2.39 18.88 3.24
CA PRO A 81 3.72 19.51 3.35
C PRO A 81 4.19 19.73 4.80
#